data_AF-A0A955M2C4-F1
#
_entry.id   AF-A0A955M2C4-F1
#
_cell.length_a   1.000
_cell.length_b   1.000
_cell.length_c   1.000
_cell.angle_alpha   90.00
_cell.angle_beta   90.00
_cell.angle_gamma   90.00
#
_symmetry.space_group_name_H-M   'P 1'
#
loop_
_entity.id
_entity.type
_entity.pdbx_description
1 polymer ?
#
loop_
_entity_poly.entity_id
_entity_poly.type
_entity_poly.pdbx_seq_one_letter_code
_entity_poly.pdbx_strand_id
1 'polypeptide(L)'
;MSQHLNNSGFASFVEIVITSIIFIIASLGIFTSISAIQPQSIDSVHKLEAAYYGKRVIEELYNLVDARTWNDGSSYLTPDTVFSRTYVTADADIVVNWMLTDVSGLPLRHMDMNVYYTPK
;
A
#
# COMPACT_ATOMS: atom_id res chain seq x y z
N MET A 1 20.50 -61.96 -34.72
CA MET A 1 20.39 -60.49 -34.70
C MET A 1 19.06 -60.10 -34.04
N SER A 2 18.89 -60.35 -32.74
CA SER A 2 17.60 -60.19 -32.05
C SER A 2 17.68 -59.59 -30.65
N GLN A 3 18.85 -59.11 -30.20
CA GLN A 3 19.00 -58.48 -28.88
C GLN A 3 18.76 -56.96 -28.87
N HIS A 4 18.54 -56.32 -30.02
CA HIS A 4 18.48 -54.85 -30.10
C HIS A 4 17.08 -54.23 -29.91
N LEU A 5 16.02 -55.05 -29.84
CA LEU A 5 14.63 -54.57 -29.76
C LEU A 5 14.07 -54.48 -28.33
N ASN A 6 14.75 -55.05 -27.33
CA ASN A 6 14.22 -55.08 -25.95
C ASN A 6 14.63 -53.84 -25.12
N ASN A 7 15.78 -53.22 -25.43
CA ASN A 7 16.26 -52.04 -24.71
C ASN A 7 15.66 -50.73 -25.23
N SER A 8 15.25 -50.67 -26.51
CA SER A 8 14.68 -49.47 -27.12
C SER A 8 13.24 -49.19 -26.68
N GLY A 9 12.42 -50.25 -26.49
CA GLY A 9 11.05 -50.11 -25.97
C GLY A 9 11.00 -49.67 -24.51
N PHE A 10 11.87 -50.22 -23.66
CA PHE A 10 11.96 -49.82 -22.25
C PHE A 10 12.53 -48.41 -22.09
N ALA A 11 13.56 -48.05 -22.87
CA ALA A 11 14.10 -46.70 -22.89
C ALA A 11 13.06 -45.65 -23.33
N SER A 12 12.28 -45.95 -24.37
CA SER A 12 11.22 -45.06 -24.86
C SER A 12 10.09 -44.87 -23.84
N PHE A 13 9.71 -45.93 -23.11
CA PHE A 13 8.68 -45.82 -22.07
C PHE A 13 9.16 -44.96 -20.90
N VAL A 14 10.41 -45.18 -20.45
CA VAL A 14 11.04 -44.37 -19.38
C VAL A 14 11.15 -42.91 -19.79
N GLU A 15 11.52 -42.63 -21.05
CA GLU A 15 11.59 -41.27 -21.59
C GLU A 15 10.22 -40.58 -21.56
N ILE A 16 9.14 -41.26 -21.94
CA ILE A 16 7.77 -40.73 -21.87
C ILE A 16 7.36 -40.40 -20.42
N VAL A 17 7.70 -41.27 -19.47
CA VAL A 17 7.41 -41.04 -18.04
C VAL A 17 8.20 -39.84 -17.51
N ILE A 18 9.49 -39.73 -17.82
CA ILE A 18 10.31 -38.61 -17.39
C ILE A 18 9.81 -37.30 -17.99
N THR A 19 9.49 -37.29 -19.29
CA THR A 19 9.03 -36.09 -20.00
C THR A 19 7.68 -35.60 -19.46
N SER A 20 6.77 -36.51 -19.10
CA SER A 20 5.48 -36.16 -18.50
C SER A 20 5.61 -35.61 -17.08
N ILE A 21 6.54 -36.14 -16.26
CA ILE A 21 6.83 -35.59 -14.93
C ILE A 21 7.39 -34.16 -15.03
N ILE A 22 8.35 -33.92 -15.92
CA ILE A 22 8.91 -32.59 -16.15
C ILE A 22 7.83 -31.60 -16.59
N PHE A 23 6.91 -32.03 -17.46
CA PHE A 23 5.79 -31.21 -17.92
C PHE A 23 4.81 -30.83 -16.78
N ILE A 24 4.52 -31.76 -15.87
CA ILE A 24 3.66 -31.51 -14.70
C ILE A 24 4.35 -30.52 -13.74
N ILE A 25 5.65 -30.68 -13.49
CA ILE A 25 6.40 -29.76 -12.61
C ILE A 25 6.48 -28.36 -13.23
N ALA A 26 6.76 -28.27 -14.54
CA ALA A 26 6.84 -27.00 -15.26
C ALA A 26 5.49 -26.26 -15.29
N SER A 27 4.39 -26.98 -15.53
CA SER A 27 3.05 -26.37 -15.51
C SER A 27 2.68 -25.84 -14.12
N LEU A 28 2.97 -26.57 -13.04
CA LEU A 28 2.78 -26.09 -11.67
C LEU A 28 3.64 -24.84 -11.35
N GLY A 29 4.86 -24.76 -11.87
CA GLY A 29 5.74 -23.58 -11.74
C GLY A 29 5.19 -22.33 -12.44
N ILE A 30 4.55 -22.50 -13.60
CA ILE A 30 3.91 -21.39 -14.33
C ILE A 30 2.70 -20.85 -13.55
N PHE A 31 1.86 -21.73 -12.99
CA PHE A 31 0.70 -21.31 -12.21
C PHE A 31 1.06 -20.58 -10.91
N THR A 32 2.10 -21.02 -10.20
CA THR A 32 2.58 -20.33 -8.98
C THR A 32 3.14 -18.94 -9.28
N SER A 33 3.79 -18.76 -10.43
CA SER A 33 4.32 -17.47 -10.88
C SER A 33 3.20 -16.46 -11.21
N ILE A 34 2.08 -16.92 -11.79
CA ILE A 34 0.93 -16.07 -12.10
C ILE A 34 0.19 -15.64 -10.81
N SER A 35 0.09 -16.51 -9.81
CA SER A 35 -0.51 -16.17 -8.51
C SER A 35 0.29 -15.14 -7.71
N ALA A 36 1.59 -15.01 -7.94
CA ALA A 36 2.42 -13.97 -7.33
C ALA A 36 2.24 -12.59 -7.98
N ILE A 37 1.64 -12.52 -9.18
CA ILE A 37 1.17 -11.27 -9.81
C ILE A 37 -0.26 -11.03 -9.33
N GLN A 38 -0.45 -10.96 -8.02
CA GLN A 38 -1.67 -10.39 -7.47
C GLN A 38 -1.55 -8.88 -7.64
N PRO A 39 -2.42 -8.21 -8.44
CA PRO A 39 -2.38 -6.76 -8.51
C PRO A 39 -2.59 -6.25 -7.08
N GLN A 40 -1.63 -5.48 -6.56
CA GLN A 40 -1.88 -4.69 -5.37
C GLN A 40 -3.17 -3.91 -5.66
N SER A 41 -4.21 -4.18 -4.89
CA SER A 41 -5.52 -3.59 -5.13
C SER A 41 -5.35 -2.07 -5.22
N ILE A 42 -5.99 -1.44 -6.19
CA ILE A 42 -5.96 0.02 -6.41
C ILE A 42 -6.26 0.78 -5.10
N ASP A 43 -7.07 0.19 -4.22
CA ASP A 43 -7.32 0.67 -2.85
C ASP A 43 -6.07 0.81 -1.98
N SER A 44 -5.10 -0.11 -2.10
CA SER A 44 -3.83 -0.04 -1.36
C SER A 44 -2.98 1.15 -1.80
N VAL A 45 -3.03 1.49 -3.09
CA VAL A 45 -2.35 2.66 -3.66
C VAL A 45 -3.01 3.94 -3.15
N HIS A 46 -4.34 4.05 -3.23
CA HIS A 46 -5.06 5.22 -2.72
C HIS A 46 -4.90 5.41 -1.21
N LYS A 47 -4.86 4.33 -0.42
CA LYS A 47 -4.56 4.40 1.01
C LYS A 47 -3.16 4.93 1.29
N LEU A 48 -2.17 4.45 0.54
CA LEU A 48 -0.78 4.92 0.68
C LEU A 48 -0.67 6.40 0.31
N GLU A 49 -1.31 6.80 -0.78
CA GLU A 49 -1.34 8.18 -1.24
C GLU A 49 -2.03 9.09 -0.19
N ALA A 50 -3.20 8.69 0.31
CA ALA A 50 -3.89 9.39 1.38
C ALA A 50 -2.99 9.56 2.62
N ALA A 51 -2.29 8.51 3.05
CA ALA A 51 -1.35 8.59 4.16
C ALA A 51 -0.20 9.57 3.89
N TYR A 52 0.29 9.65 2.64
CA TYR A 52 1.32 10.60 2.24
C TYR A 52 0.84 12.06 2.37
N TYR A 53 -0.38 12.35 1.95
CA TYR A 53 -0.97 13.69 2.13
C TYR A 53 -1.23 14.04 3.59
N GLY A 54 -1.64 13.06 4.41
CA GLY A 54 -1.72 13.23 5.86
C GLY A 54 -0.38 13.62 6.47
N LYS A 55 0.69 12.85 6.15
CA LYS A 55 2.06 13.15 6.59
C LYS A 55 2.52 14.55 6.16
N ARG A 56 2.24 14.96 4.93
CA ARG A 56 2.56 16.30 4.45
C ARG A 56 1.90 17.39 5.28
N VAL A 57 0.62 17.25 5.64
CA VAL A 57 -0.06 18.21 6.52
C VAL A 57 0.63 18.27 7.87
N ILE A 58 1.01 17.13 8.46
CA ILE A 58 1.75 17.09 9.72
C ILE A 58 3.07 17.85 9.62
N GLU A 59 3.85 17.63 8.56
CA GLU A 59 5.12 18.35 8.32
C GLU A 59 4.91 19.86 8.15
N GLU A 60 3.86 20.26 7.42
CA GLU A 60 3.47 21.67 7.30
C GLU A 60 3.12 22.27 8.67
N LEU A 61 2.33 21.58 9.49
CA LEU A 61 1.97 22.03 10.84
C LEU A 61 3.18 22.14 11.75
N TYR A 62 4.13 21.18 11.69
CA TYR A 62 5.37 21.25 12.46
C TYR A 62 6.19 22.51 12.11
N ASN A 63 6.25 22.89 10.83
CA ASN A 63 6.95 24.09 10.40
C ASN A 63 6.26 25.40 10.86
N LEU A 64 4.97 25.33 11.21
CA LEU A 64 4.21 26.46 11.75
C LEU A 64 4.33 26.60 13.27
N VAL A 65 4.93 25.62 13.96
CA VAL A 65 5.16 25.69 15.40
C VAL A 65 6.27 26.70 15.67
N ASP A 66 5.90 27.97 15.76
CA ASP A 66 6.73 29.06 16.26
C ASP A 66 6.24 29.47 17.66
N ALA A 67 7.18 29.72 18.56
CA ALA A 67 6.94 30.12 19.95
C ALA A 67 6.06 31.37 20.09
N ARG A 68 5.93 32.17 19.02
CA ARG A 68 5.13 33.40 19.00
C ARG A 68 3.72 33.28 18.44
N THR A 69 3.44 32.29 17.59
CA THR A 69 2.20 32.27 16.77
C THR A 69 1.42 30.96 16.86
N TRP A 70 1.93 29.96 17.58
CA TRP A 70 1.31 28.63 17.71
C TRP A 70 -0.08 28.63 18.38
N ASN A 71 -0.47 29.70 19.09
CA ASN A 71 -1.76 29.83 19.76
C ASN A 71 -2.57 31.05 19.28
N ASP A 72 -2.17 31.70 18.19
CA ASP A 72 -2.98 32.76 17.61
C ASP A 72 -4.28 32.16 17.07
N GLY A 73 -5.43 32.80 17.29
CA GLY A 73 -6.73 32.30 16.87
C GLY A 73 -6.87 32.13 15.36
N SER A 74 -6.03 32.80 14.57
CA SER A 74 -5.97 32.65 13.11
C SER A 74 -5.08 31.50 12.62
N SER A 75 -4.34 30.86 13.54
CA SER A 75 -3.37 29.82 13.22
C SER A 75 -4.05 28.50 12.88
N TYR A 76 -3.44 27.71 11.98
CA TYR A 76 -3.81 26.31 11.77
C TYR A 76 -3.50 25.40 12.96
N LEU A 77 -2.90 25.97 14.01
CA LEU A 77 -2.57 25.31 15.27
C LEU A 77 -3.54 25.66 16.41
N THR A 78 -4.58 26.47 16.15
CA THR A 78 -5.56 26.85 17.18
C THR A 78 -6.27 25.61 17.75
N PRO A 79 -6.35 25.47 19.08
CA PRO A 79 -7.09 24.39 19.71
C PRO A 79 -8.58 24.41 19.37
N ASP A 80 -9.21 23.24 19.46
CA ASP A 80 -10.66 23.02 19.37
C ASP A 80 -11.29 23.53 18.07
N THR A 81 -10.47 23.72 17.04
CA THR A 81 -10.88 24.15 15.70
C THR A 81 -10.56 23.05 14.71
N VAL A 82 -11.57 22.62 13.94
CA VAL A 82 -11.39 21.65 12.87
C VAL A 82 -10.96 22.38 11.61
N PHE A 83 -9.80 21.99 11.09
CA PHE A 83 -9.30 22.45 9.80
C PHE A 83 -9.43 21.32 8.77
N SER A 84 -9.59 21.71 7.51
CA SER A 84 -9.75 20.79 6.40
C SER A 84 -8.91 21.24 5.21
N ARG A 85 -8.33 20.28 4.52
CA ARG A 85 -7.64 20.49 3.25
C ARG A 85 -7.96 19.39 2.27
N THR A 86 -8.31 19.79 1.05
CA THR A 86 -8.61 18.89 -0.05
C THR A 86 -7.50 18.93 -1.10
N TYR A 87 -7.07 17.75 -1.54
CA TYR A 87 -6.12 17.55 -2.61
C TYR A 87 -6.80 16.76 -3.74
N VAL A 88 -6.85 17.36 -4.92
CA VAL A 88 -7.45 16.76 -6.11
C VAL A 88 -6.32 16.15 -6.93
N THR A 89 -6.36 14.83 -7.12
CA THR A 89 -5.40 14.10 -7.96
C THR A 89 -6.11 13.57 -9.21
N ALA A 90 -5.36 12.91 -10.10
CA ALA A 90 -5.94 12.27 -11.28
C ALA A 90 -6.88 11.11 -10.90
N ASP A 91 -6.52 10.37 -9.84
CA ASP A 91 -7.14 9.07 -9.53
C ASP A 91 -8.09 9.13 -8.32
N ALA A 92 -7.89 10.08 -7.41
CA ALA A 92 -8.74 10.26 -6.23
C ALA A 92 -8.76 11.72 -5.72
N ASP A 93 -9.83 12.07 -5.03
CA ASP A 93 -9.87 13.27 -4.19
C ASP A 93 -9.56 12.88 -2.74
N ILE A 94 -8.60 13.56 -2.12
CA ILE A 94 -8.11 13.25 -0.79
C ILE A 94 -8.42 14.42 0.13
N VAL A 95 -9.04 14.13 1.27
CA VAL A 95 -9.37 15.14 2.28
C VAL A 95 -8.66 14.80 3.57
N VAL A 96 -7.94 15.79 4.11
CA VAL A 96 -7.25 15.72 5.40
C VAL A 96 -7.94 16.70 6.34
N ASN A 97 -8.54 16.18 7.40
CA ASN A 97 -9.11 16.97 8.48
C ASN A 97 -8.24 16.81 9.72
N TRP A 98 -7.97 17.90 10.43
CA TRP A 98 -7.25 17.84 11.69
C TRP A 98 -7.81 18.82 12.70
N MET A 99 -7.62 18.48 13.97
CA MET A 99 -7.94 19.32 15.12
C MET A 99 -6.88 19.11 16.19
N LEU A 100 -6.52 20.18 16.88
CA LEU A 100 -5.69 20.10 18.07
C LEU A 100 -6.56 20.30 19.30
N THR A 101 -6.30 19.51 20.35
CA THR A 101 -6.99 19.62 21.63
C THR A 101 -5.95 19.81 22.73
N ASP A 102 -6.16 20.79 23.61
CA ASP A 102 -5.25 20.98 24.75
C ASP A 102 -5.42 19.82 25.75
N VAL A 103 -4.29 19.26 26.22
CA VAL A 103 -4.30 18.18 27.19
C VAL A 103 -4.40 18.78 28.59
N SER A 104 -5.49 18.47 29.29
CA SER A 104 -5.77 19.02 30.63
C SER A 104 -4.59 18.81 31.59
N GLY A 105 -4.11 19.90 32.16
CA GLY A 105 -3.03 19.89 33.16
C GLY A 105 -1.61 19.74 32.59
N LEU A 106 -1.43 19.68 31.27
CA LEU A 106 -0.11 19.55 30.62
C LEU A 106 0.09 20.64 29.55
N PRO A 107 1.32 21.12 29.32
CA PRO A 107 1.63 22.03 28.21
C PRO A 107 1.79 21.22 26.90
N LEU A 108 0.83 20.34 26.62
CA LEU A 108 0.83 19.44 25.47
C LEU A 108 -0.49 19.57 24.71
N ARG A 109 -0.43 19.35 23.39
CA ARG A 109 -1.60 19.24 22.53
C ARG A 109 -1.69 17.85 21.94
N HIS A 110 -2.90 17.32 21.91
CA HIS A 110 -3.24 16.13 21.15
C HIS A 110 -3.67 16.54 19.74
N MET A 111 -3.26 15.80 18.71
CA MET A 111 -3.72 16.01 17.35
C MET A 111 -4.57 14.83 16.90
N ASP A 112 -5.84 15.14 16.63
CA ASP A 112 -6.76 14.22 15.98
C ASP A 112 -6.74 14.51 14.47
N MET A 113 -6.37 13.53 13.67
CA MET A 113 -6.33 13.65 12.21
C MET A 113 -7.14 12.53 11.56
N ASN A 114 -8.02 12.91 10.66
CA ASN A 114 -8.76 11.99 9.81
C ASN A 114 -8.38 12.23 8.35
N VAL A 115 -8.03 11.16 7.65
CA VAL A 115 -7.70 11.19 6.24
C VAL A 115 -8.58 10.19 5.52
N TYR A 116 -9.30 10.67 4.50
CA TYR A 116 -10.12 9.83 3.64
C TYR A 116 -9.92 10.21 2.18
N TYR A 117 -10.19 9.25 1.31
CA TYR A 117 -10.08 9.41 -0.13
C TYR A 117 -11.38 8.97 -0.80
N THR A 118 -11.71 9.61 -1.91
CA THR A 118 -12.80 9.25 -2.80
C THR A 118 -12.21 8.94 -4.16
N PRO A 119 -12.17 7.65 -4.57
CA PRO A 119 -11.72 7.26 -5.90
C PRO A 119 -12.60 7.86 -7.00
N LYS A 120 -12.01 8.12 -8.17
CA LYS A 120 -12.72 8.60 -9.37
C LYS A 120 -13.08 7.48 -10.33
#